data_AF-A0A2A2ZCU2-F1
#
_entry.id   AF-A0A2A2ZCU2-F1
#
_cell.length_a   1.000
_cell.length_b   1.000
_cell.length_c   1.000
_cell.angle_alpha   90.00
_cell.angle_beta   90.00
_cell.angle_gamma   90.00
#
_symmetry.space_group_name_H-M   'P 1'
#
loop_
_entity.id
_entity.type
_entity.pdbx_description
1 polymer ?
#
loop_
_entity_poly.entity_id
_entity_poly.type
_entity_poly.pdbx_seq_one_letter_code
_entity_poly.pdbx_strand_id
1 'polypeptide(L)'
;MTTNIAPAFIDVYSINDDDDSDPDSIYYATANTIDELCSHLIDAMGNVTLDFLFTDDDMGHDVYDVCNADNDVIAVAYIGHA
;
A
#
# COMPACT_ATOMS: atom_id res chain seq x y z
N MET A 1 14.74 -12.41 22.02
CA MET A 1 15.31 -11.26 21.29
C MET A 1 14.13 -10.58 20.64
N THR A 2 13.78 -9.37 21.06
CA THR A 2 12.77 -8.56 20.39
C THR A 2 13.46 -7.93 19.20
N THR A 3 13.26 -8.49 18.00
CA THR A 3 13.67 -7.83 16.77
C THR A 3 12.88 -6.53 16.72
N ASN A 4 13.56 -5.40 16.84
CA ASN A 4 12.96 -4.08 16.67
C ASN A 4 12.69 -3.94 15.17
N ILE A 5 11.55 -4.47 14.71
CA ILE A 5 11.12 -4.31 13.33
C ILE A 5 10.74 -2.84 13.22
N ALA A 6 11.40 -2.10 12.32
CA ALA A 6 10.98 -0.74 12.02
C ALA A 6 9.48 -0.78 11.63
N PRO A 7 8.66 0.19 12.08
CA PRO A 7 7.26 0.21 11.73
C PRO A 7 7.11 0.21 10.21
N ALA A 8 6.26 -0.67 9.69
CA ALA A 8 5.91 -0.68 8.28
C ALA A 8 4.84 0.38 8.01
N PHE A 9 4.82 0.90 6.78
CA PHE A 9 3.76 1.77 6.30
C PHE A 9 3.13 1.23 5.02
N ILE A 10 1.88 1.59 4.78
CA ILE A 10 1.20 1.47 3.50
C ILE A 10 0.63 2.83 3.13
N ASP A 11 0.83 3.23 1.89
CA ASP A 11 0.33 4.47 1.34
C ASP A 11 -0.33 4.20 -0.02
N VAL A 12 -1.61 4.53 -0.15
CA VAL A 12 -2.44 4.12 -1.28
C VAL A 12 -2.92 5.35 -2.02
N TYR A 13 -2.73 5.33 -3.33
CA TYR A 13 -3.05 6.41 -4.25
C TYR A 13 -4.07 5.94 -5.28
N SER A 14 -5.00 6.84 -5.65
CA SER A 14 -5.98 6.56 -6.69
C SER A 14 -5.31 6.53 -8.06
N ILE A 15 -5.62 5.51 -8.88
CA ILE A 15 -5.10 5.43 -10.27
C ILE A 15 -5.68 6.51 -11.18
N ASN A 16 -6.78 7.15 -10.77
CA ASN A 16 -7.44 8.19 -11.55
C ASN A 16 -6.98 9.60 -11.15
N ASP A 17 -6.02 9.73 -10.24
CA ASP A 17 -5.52 11.01 -9.74
C ASP A 17 -4.38 11.57 -10.62
N ASP A 18 -4.54 11.44 -11.95
CA ASP A 18 -3.56 11.78 -12.98
C ASP A 18 -3.53 13.30 -13.31
N ASP A 19 -4.37 14.10 -12.62
CA ASP A 19 -4.51 15.55 -12.84
C ASP A 19 -3.69 16.41 -11.84
N ASP A 20 -3.27 15.85 -10.71
CA ASP A 20 -2.47 16.57 -9.71
C ASP A 20 -0.99 16.14 -9.76
N SER A 21 -0.09 17.13 -9.77
CA SER A 21 1.37 16.86 -9.68
C SER A 21 1.78 16.28 -8.32
N ASP A 22 0.86 16.26 -7.36
CA ASP A 22 0.97 15.71 -6.02
C ASP A 22 -0.32 14.91 -5.74
N PRO A 23 -0.44 13.66 -6.23
CA PRO A 23 -1.64 12.86 -5.99
C PRO A 23 -1.85 12.68 -4.49
N ASP A 24 -3.07 12.92 -4.01
CA ASP A 24 -3.39 12.80 -2.59
C ASP A 24 -3.58 11.32 -2.26
N SER A 25 -3.00 10.87 -1.15
CA SER A 25 -3.21 9.50 -0.71
C SER A 25 -4.65 9.31 -0.23
N ILE A 26 -5.31 8.30 -0.79
CA ILE A 26 -6.68 7.92 -0.43
C ILE A 26 -6.73 7.06 0.83
N TYR A 27 -5.59 6.47 1.22
CA TYR A 27 -5.44 5.73 2.46
C TYR A 27 -3.97 5.66 2.89
N TYR A 28 -3.71 5.92 4.17
CA TYR A 28 -2.39 5.81 4.78
C TYR A 28 -2.50 5.10 6.14
N ALA A 29 -1.63 4.13 6.39
CA ALA A 29 -1.54 3.46 7.69
C ALA A 29 -0.11 3.00 8.02
N THR A 30 0.17 2.89 9.31
CA THR A 30 1.42 2.33 9.85
C THR A 30 1.11 1.19 10.81
N ALA A 31 1.91 0.12 10.79
CA ALA A 31 1.78 -1.00 11.70
C ALA A 31 3.14 -1.65 11.99
N ASN A 32 3.19 -2.63 12.90
CA ASN A 32 4.47 -3.27 13.21
C ASN A 32 4.84 -4.35 12.18
N THR A 33 3.86 -4.82 11.41
CA THR A 33 4.04 -5.85 10.38
C THR A 33 3.22 -5.52 9.13
N ILE A 34 3.67 -6.09 8.00
CA ILE A 34 2.95 -6.00 6.71
C ILE A 34 1.59 -6.69 6.80
N ASP A 35 1.49 -7.80 7.54
CA ASP A 35 0.23 -8.52 7.72
C ASP A 35 -0.85 -7.65 8.39
N GLU A 36 -0.46 -6.85 9.39
CA GLU A 36 -1.37 -5.88 10.03
C GLU A 36 -1.83 -4.81 9.03
N LEU A 37 -0.92 -4.30 8.19
CA LEU A 37 -1.27 -3.33 7.15
C LEU A 37 -2.25 -3.90 6.12
N CYS A 38 -2.01 -5.11 5.65
CA CYS A 38 -2.90 -5.80 4.72
C CYS A 38 -4.29 -6.01 5.33
N SER A 39 -4.37 -6.40 6.61
CA SER A 39 -5.65 -6.55 7.30
C SER A 39 -6.40 -5.21 7.39
N HIS A 40 -5.71 -4.13 7.77
CA HIS A 40 -6.33 -2.81 7.85
C HIS A 40 -6.77 -2.28 6.48
N LEU A 41 -6.00 -2.56 5.42
CA LEU A 41 -6.35 -2.21 4.05
C LEU A 41 -7.64 -2.91 3.61
N ILE A 42 -7.77 -4.20 3.88
CA ILE A 42 -8.98 -4.98 3.56
C ILE A 42 -10.18 -4.45 4.35
N ASP A 43 -9.98 -4.09 5.62
CA ASP A 43 -11.05 -3.49 6.42
C ASP A 43 -11.47 -2.11 5.90
N ALA A 44 -10.53 -1.32 5.37
CA ALA A 44 -10.79 0.03 4.87
C ALA A 44 -11.36 0.07 3.45
N MET A 45 -10.82 -0.72 2.53
CA MET A 45 -11.16 -0.71 1.10
C MET A 45 -12.09 -1.86 0.68
N GLY A 46 -12.36 -2.81 1.59
CA GLY A 46 -13.19 -3.97 1.33
C GLY A 46 -12.37 -5.16 0.83
N ASN A 47 -13.03 -6.08 0.11
CA ASN A 47 -12.40 -7.30 -0.39
C ASN A 47 -11.44 -7.00 -1.55
N VAL A 48 -10.25 -6.52 -1.22
CA VAL A 48 -9.17 -6.16 -2.14
C VAL A 48 -7.98 -7.12 -1.98
N THR A 49 -7.17 -7.21 -3.03
CA THR A 49 -5.92 -7.97 -3.04
C THR A 49 -4.78 -7.09 -3.53
N LEU A 50 -3.57 -7.34 -3.03
CA LEU A 50 -2.35 -6.66 -3.48
C LEU A 50 -1.63 -7.55 -4.50
N ASP A 51 -1.37 -7.03 -5.69
CA ASP A 51 -0.53 -7.67 -6.70
C ASP A 51 0.81 -6.92 -6.79
N PHE A 52 1.92 -7.64 -6.75
CA PHE A 52 3.25 -7.02 -6.70
C PHE A 52 3.67 -6.53 -8.08
N LEU A 53 4.05 -5.25 -8.17
CA LEU A 53 4.52 -4.63 -9.41
C LEU A 53 6.05 -4.66 -9.50
N PHE A 54 6.71 -3.89 -8.63
CA PHE A 54 8.17 -3.77 -8.57
C PHE A 54 8.61 -3.18 -7.23
N THR A 55 9.90 -3.32 -6.92
CA THR A 55 10.54 -2.66 -5.79
C THR A 55 11.16 -1.34 -6.26
N ASP A 56 10.80 -0.24 -5.61
CA ASP A 56 11.49 1.05 -5.77
C ASP A 56 12.67 1.10 -4.80
N ASP A 57 13.83 0.65 -5.29
CA ASP A 57 15.08 0.64 -4.52
C ASP A 57 15.57 2.05 -4.17
N ASP A 58 15.20 3.08 -4.96
CA ASP A 58 15.65 4.46 -4.75
C ASP A 58 14.88 5.10 -3.57
N MET A 59 13.61 4.76 -3.42
CA MET A 59 12.75 5.25 -2.35
C MET A 59 12.57 4.28 -1.18
N GLY A 60 13.05 3.03 -1.30
CA GLY A 60 13.06 2.02 -0.25
C GLY A 60 11.68 1.42 0.06
N HIS A 61 10.81 1.32 -0.95
CA HIS A 61 9.46 0.77 -0.81
C HIS A 61 9.10 -0.16 -1.97
N ASP A 62 8.21 -1.11 -1.70
CA ASP A 62 7.62 -2.01 -2.69
C ASP A 62 6.31 -1.42 -3.20
N VAL A 63 6.07 -1.55 -4.51
CA VAL A 63 4.88 -1.03 -5.19
C VAL A 63 3.95 -2.19 -5.55
N TYR A 64 2.67 -2.01 -5.28
CA TYR A 64 1.62 -3.01 -5.50
C TYR A 64 0.41 -2.40 -6.20
N ASP A 65 -0.23 -3.16 -7.08
CA ASP A 65 -1.58 -2.89 -7.55
C ASP A 65 -2.59 -3.31 -6.48
N VAL A 66 -3.54 -2.44 -6.18
CA VAL A 66 -4.71 -2.79 -5.37
C VAL A 66 -5.82 -3.23 -6.32
N CYS A 67 -6.11 -4.53 -6.32
CA CYS A 67 -7.14 -5.11 -7.15
C CYS A 67 -8.42 -5.34 -6.32
N ASN A 68 -9.58 -5.11 -6.93
CA ASN A 68 -10.86 -5.48 -6.32
C ASN A 68 -11.14 -6.99 -6.44
N ALA A 69 -12.29 -7.44 -5.94
CA ALA A 69 -12.73 -8.83 -6.01
C ALA A 69 -12.91 -9.38 -7.44
N ASP A 70 -13.08 -8.50 -8.44
CA ASP A 70 -13.18 -8.84 -9.86
C ASP A 70 -11.81 -8.85 -10.57
N ASN A 71 -10.73 -8.61 -9.80
CA ASN A 71 -9.34 -8.51 -10.27
C ASN A 71 -9.06 -7.27 -11.15
N ASP A 72 -9.89 -6.23 -11.03
CA ASP A 72 -9.65 -4.93 -11.64
C ASP A 72 -8.78 -4.07 -10.71
N VAL A 73 -7.75 -3.42 -11.28
CA VAL A 73 -6.90 -2.47 -10.55
C VAL A 73 -7.70 -1.20 -10.24
N ILE A 74 -7.76 -0.82 -8.97
CA ILE A 74 -8.51 0.35 -8.48
C ILE A 74 -7.64 1.40 -7.80
N ALA A 75 -6.43 1.04 -7.38
CA ALA A 75 -5.47 1.92 -6.73
C ALA A 75 -4.04 1.34 -6.81
N VAL A 76 -3.05 2.14 -6.44
CA VAL A 76 -1.64 1.72 -6.28
C VAL A 76 -1.25 1.88 -4.82
N ALA A 77 -0.59 0.89 -4.24
CA ALA A 77 -0.12 0.90 -2.86
C ALA A 77 1.41 0.84 -2.78
N TYR A 78 1.99 1.70 -1.98
CA TYR A 78 3.41 1.72 -1.63
C TYR A 78 3.57 1.17 -0.21
N ILE A 79 4.35 0.11 -0.06
CA ILE A 79 4.59 -0.53 1.23
C ILE A 79 6.09 -0.49 1.53
N GLY A 80 6.45 0.06 2.69
CA GLY A 80 7.85 0.18 3.09
C GLY A 80 8.03 0.13 4.60
N HIS A 81 9.26 0.40 5.03
CA HIS A 81 9.60 0.56 6.45
C HIS A 81 9.95 2.03 6.72
N ALA A 82 9.41 2.57 7.82
CA ALA A 82 9.60 3.96 8.26
C ALA A 82 10.80 4.16 9.19
#